data_AF-A0ABD5HLV0-F1
#
_entry.id   AF-A0ABD5HLV0-F1
#
_cell.length_a   1.000
_cell.length_b   1.000
_cell.length_c   1.000
_cell.angle_alpha   90.00
_cell.angle_beta   90.00
_cell.angle_gamma   90.00
#
_symmetry.space_group_name_H-M   'P 1'
#
loop_
_entity.id
_entity.type
_entity.pdbx_description
1 polymer ?
#
loop_
_entity_poly.entity_id
_entity_poly.type
_entity_poly.pdbx_seq_one_letter_code
_entity_poly.pdbx_strand_id
1 'polypeptide(L)'
;MKNDTAIQLSKKPLWKRNIAIHEAGHALAAWLSGSQQIQIALADEFRIARLSHGQEVEDCAAVCNYTRGTSAVIPRLVICFSGVMAEHVYSGDDPEELLKKGGRGDASDISEILKECRARGSTQDECDSLYNRAYDISLKMVKRYWWEIIALAKMTEHVSHVPNNKIGMLLNLFYSTSGRNFSFDEKEFTGD
;
A
#
# COMPACT_ATOMS: atom_id res chain seq x y z
N MET A 1 6.52 -8.25 50.83
CA MET A 1 7.05 -7.66 49.58
C MET A 1 5.88 -7.34 48.68
N LYS A 2 5.79 -6.10 48.19
CA LYS A 2 4.73 -5.66 47.28
C LYS A 2 4.94 -6.33 45.92
N ASN A 3 3.87 -6.90 45.37
CA ASN A 3 3.82 -7.27 43.96
C ASN A 3 3.71 -5.97 43.16
N ASP A 4 4.85 -5.44 42.73
CA ASP A 4 4.88 -4.36 41.75
C ASP A 4 4.50 -4.97 40.40
N THR A 5 3.19 -5.01 40.14
CA THR A 5 2.67 -5.23 38.78
C THR A 5 3.14 -4.03 37.96
N ALA A 6 4.26 -4.20 37.26
CA ALA A 6 4.72 -3.22 36.29
C ALA A 6 3.66 -3.15 35.17
N ILE A 7 2.80 -2.14 35.25
CA ILE A 7 1.93 -1.75 34.14
C ILE A 7 2.87 -1.23 33.06
N GLN A 8 3.20 -2.09 32.09
CA GLN A 8 3.99 -1.68 30.93
C GLN A 8 3.07 -0.81 30.06
N LEU A 9 3.13 0.51 30.27
CA LEU A 9 2.51 1.50 29.39
C LEU A 9 3.04 1.24 27.98
N SER A 10 2.15 1.10 27.00
CA SER A 10 2.50 0.74 25.62
C SER A 10 3.68 1.59 25.14
N LYS A 11 4.76 0.95 24.68
CA LYS A 11 5.85 1.65 23.98
C LYS A 11 5.20 2.55 22.92
N LYS A 12 5.55 3.84 22.92
CA LYS A 12 5.11 4.74 21.84
C LYS A 12 5.44 4.05 20.51
N PRO A 13 4.51 4.04 19.53
CA PRO A 13 4.79 3.42 18.25
C PRO A 13 6.05 4.05 17.66
N LEU A 14 7.00 3.19 17.28
CA LEU A 14 8.31 3.61 16.77
C LEU A 14 8.17 4.46 15.50
N TRP A 15 7.21 4.09 14.66
CA TRP A 15 6.89 4.77 13.42
C TRP A 15 5.57 5.54 13.53
N LYS A 16 5.47 6.60 12.72
CA LYS A 16 4.26 7.39 12.61
C LYS A 16 3.16 6.58 11.92
N ARG A 17 1.90 6.84 12.29
CA ARG A 17 0.70 6.18 11.75
C ARG A 17 0.58 6.24 10.22
N ASN A 18 1.02 7.33 9.61
CA ASN A 18 0.98 7.49 8.15
C ASN A 18 1.76 6.38 7.43
N ILE A 19 2.84 5.85 8.02
CA ILE A 19 3.62 4.75 7.44
C ILE A 19 2.78 3.46 7.38
N ALA A 20 2.08 3.10 8.46
CA ALA A 20 1.21 1.92 8.44
C ALA A 20 0.03 2.07 7.46
N ILE A 21 -0.48 3.29 7.29
CA ILE A 21 -1.54 3.61 6.33
C ILE A 21 -1.01 3.51 4.89
N HIS A 22 0.19 4.01 4.64
CA HIS A 22 0.87 3.92 3.36
C HIS A 22 0.99 2.45 2.91
N GLU A 23 1.56 1.58 3.76
CA GLU A 23 1.68 0.16 3.41
C GLU A 23 0.32 -0.55 3.25
N ALA A 24 -0.69 -0.15 4.04
CA ALA A 24 -2.04 -0.69 3.90
C ALA A 24 -2.68 -0.32 2.56
N GLY A 25 -2.38 0.86 2.02
CA GLY A 25 -2.80 1.29 0.69
C GLY A 25 -2.27 0.35 -0.40
N HIS A 26 -0.97 0.06 -0.38
CA HIS A 26 -0.37 -0.92 -1.30
C HIS A 26 -0.98 -2.31 -1.16
N ALA A 27 -1.15 -2.79 0.08
CA ALA A 27 -1.69 -4.13 0.34
C ALA A 27 -3.10 -4.30 -0.21
N LEU A 28 -3.97 -3.31 -0.02
CA LEU A 28 -5.32 -3.34 -0.61
C LEU A 28 -5.26 -3.34 -2.14
N ALA A 29 -4.45 -2.46 -2.75
CA ALA A 29 -4.32 -2.37 -4.19
C ALA A 29 -3.82 -3.69 -4.79
N ALA A 30 -2.82 -4.32 -4.15
CA ALA A 30 -2.27 -5.59 -4.55
C ALA A 30 -3.31 -6.71 -4.45
N TRP A 31 -4.12 -6.73 -3.38
CA TRP A 31 -5.21 -7.69 -3.21
C TRP A 31 -6.24 -7.59 -4.34
N LEU A 32 -6.73 -6.38 -4.62
CA LEU A 32 -7.69 -6.10 -5.68
C LEU A 32 -7.12 -6.39 -7.08
N SER A 33 -5.81 -6.22 -7.25
CA SER A 33 -5.09 -6.58 -8.49
C SER A 33 -4.84 -8.08 -8.65
N GLY A 34 -5.32 -8.92 -7.73
CA GLY A 34 -5.24 -10.38 -7.83
C GLY A 34 -4.06 -11.01 -7.08
N SER A 35 -3.26 -10.25 -6.32
CA SER A 35 -2.18 -10.83 -5.53
C SER A 35 -2.70 -11.85 -4.52
N GLN A 36 -1.96 -12.95 -4.33
CA GLN A 36 -2.29 -14.03 -3.40
C GLN A 36 -1.30 -14.15 -2.25
N GLN A 37 -0.23 -13.38 -2.29
CA GLN A 37 0.82 -13.35 -1.28
C GLN A 37 1.11 -11.89 -1.00
N ILE A 38 0.62 -11.38 0.14
CA ILE A 38 0.80 -10.00 0.57
C ILE A 38 1.25 -10.03 2.02
N GLN A 39 2.21 -9.23 2.41
CA GLN A 39 2.65 -9.08 3.80
C GLN A 39 3.01 -7.63 4.06
N ILE A 40 2.72 -7.15 5.26
CA ILE A 40 3.15 -5.82 5.71
C ILE A 40 4.08 -6.00 6.89
N ALA A 41 5.20 -5.30 6.91
CA ALA A 41 6.08 -5.25 8.06
C ALA A 41 6.52 -3.81 8.34
N LEU A 42 6.45 -3.39 9.60
CA LEU A 42 7.12 -2.21 10.12
C LEU A 42 8.55 -2.59 10.50
N ALA A 43 9.51 -1.73 10.20
CA ALA A 43 10.90 -1.95 10.56
C ALA A 43 11.12 -1.85 12.08
N ASP A 44 12.18 -2.46 12.57
CA ASP A 44 12.69 -2.20 13.91
C ASP A 44 13.52 -0.89 13.97
N GLU A 45 14.11 -0.61 15.13
CA GLU A 45 14.94 0.58 15.36
C GLU A 45 16.22 0.63 14.50
N PHE A 46 16.58 -0.47 13.84
CA PHE A 46 17.70 -0.57 12.92
C PHE A 46 17.28 -0.39 11.45
N ARG A 47 16.02 0.01 11.20
CA ARG A 47 15.44 0.13 9.84
C ARG A 47 15.38 -1.20 9.09
N ILE A 48 15.20 -2.31 9.82
CA ILE A 48 15.06 -3.65 9.24
C ILE A 48 13.62 -4.13 9.41
N ALA A 49 12.91 -4.33 8.30
CA ALA A 49 11.59 -4.96 8.30
C ALA A 49 11.73 -6.46 8.05
N ARG A 50 11.24 -7.28 8.99
CA ARG A 50 11.33 -8.74 8.93
C ARG A 50 10.02 -9.33 8.42
N LEU A 51 10.13 -10.17 7.40
CA LEU A 51 9.03 -10.84 6.72
C LEU A 51 9.01 -12.34 7.09
N SER A 52 8.05 -13.08 6.54
CA SER A 52 8.00 -14.54 6.73
C SER A 52 9.27 -15.23 6.20
N HIS A 53 9.60 -16.38 6.77
CA HIS A 53 10.72 -17.23 6.35
C HIS A 53 12.11 -16.58 6.47
N GLY A 54 12.28 -15.61 7.37
CA GLY A 54 13.57 -14.97 7.63
C GLY A 54 14.03 -14.02 6.52
N GLN A 55 13.12 -13.60 5.63
CA GLN A 55 13.39 -12.54 4.67
C GLN A 55 13.42 -11.18 5.38
N GLU A 56 14.35 -10.32 4.99
CA GLU A 56 14.55 -9.01 5.60
C GLU A 56 14.68 -7.93 4.52
N VAL A 57 14.12 -6.76 4.80
CA VAL A 57 14.28 -5.56 3.98
C VAL A 57 14.95 -4.50 4.83
N GLU A 58 16.17 -4.13 4.43
CA GLU A 58 17.00 -3.16 5.14
C GLU A 58 16.73 -1.71 4.66
N ASP A 59 17.13 -0.75 5.49
CA ASP A 59 16.98 0.70 5.28
C ASP A 59 15.55 1.19 4.97
N CYS A 60 14.55 0.51 5.51
CA CYS A 60 13.14 0.90 5.35
C CYS A 60 12.51 1.31 6.69
N ALA A 61 11.40 2.06 6.62
CA ALA A 61 10.55 2.29 7.79
C ALA A 61 9.45 1.22 7.90
N ALA A 62 8.99 0.74 6.75
CA ALA A 62 8.07 -0.36 6.59
C ALA A 62 8.18 -0.90 5.16
N VAL A 63 7.52 -2.02 4.90
CA VAL A 63 7.40 -2.62 3.58
C VAL A 63 6.09 -3.39 3.43
N CYS A 64 5.40 -3.17 2.32
CA CYS A 64 4.36 -4.04 1.80
C CYS A 64 4.95 -4.94 0.71
N ASN A 65 5.26 -6.19 1.07
CA ASN A 65 5.77 -7.17 0.12
C ASN A 65 4.60 -7.96 -0.50
N TYR A 66 4.55 -8.05 -1.83
CA TYR A 66 3.50 -8.80 -2.51
C TYR A 66 3.96 -9.48 -3.79
N THR A 67 3.30 -10.58 -4.17
CA THR A 67 3.47 -11.15 -5.51
C THR A 67 2.61 -10.40 -6.51
N ARG A 68 3.12 -10.21 -7.73
CA ARG A 68 2.35 -9.58 -8.80
C ARG A 68 1.13 -10.44 -9.15
N GLY A 69 -0.07 -9.86 -9.02
CA GLY A 69 -1.33 -10.51 -9.41
C GLY A 69 -1.65 -10.38 -10.91
N THR A 70 -1.04 -9.40 -11.59
CA THR A 70 -1.28 -9.10 -13.00
C THR A 70 -0.04 -8.48 -13.65
N SER A 71 0.08 -8.63 -14.97
CA SER A 71 1.10 -7.96 -15.81
C SER A 71 0.60 -6.66 -16.44
N ALA A 72 -0.69 -6.35 -16.29
CA ALA A 72 -1.30 -5.13 -16.84
C ALA A 72 -0.67 -3.86 -16.23
N VAL A 73 -0.47 -2.84 -17.05
CA VAL A 73 0.26 -1.62 -16.67
C VAL A 73 -0.51 -0.79 -15.64
N ILE A 74 -1.81 -0.55 -15.86
CA ILE A 74 -2.61 0.29 -14.96
C ILE A 74 -2.65 -0.26 -13.53
N PRO A 75 -2.98 -1.55 -13.26
CA PRO A 75 -2.96 -2.06 -11.89
C PRO A 75 -1.58 -1.98 -11.22
N ARG A 76 -0.49 -2.19 -11.97
CA ARG A 76 0.88 -2.00 -11.46
C ARG A 76 1.10 -0.57 -11.00
N LEU A 77 0.76 0.41 -11.84
CA LEU A 77 0.87 1.83 -11.49
C LEU A 77 -0.04 2.20 -10.31
N VAL A 78 -1.27 1.70 -10.29
CA VAL A 78 -2.22 1.94 -9.18
C VAL A 78 -1.67 1.42 -7.87
N ILE A 79 -1.04 0.24 -7.83
CA ILE A 79 -0.40 -0.26 -6.61
C ILE A 79 0.67 0.72 -6.14
N CYS A 80 1.57 1.19 -7.01
CA CYS A 80 2.61 2.17 -6.64
C CYS A 80 2.02 3.48 -6.09
N PHE A 81 0.96 4.01 -6.69
CA PHE A 81 0.33 5.22 -6.16
C PHE A 81 -0.45 5.02 -4.85
N SER A 82 -0.91 3.80 -4.56
CA SER A 82 -1.90 3.60 -3.50
C SER A 82 -1.37 3.91 -2.10
N GLY A 83 -0.07 3.73 -1.85
CA GLY A 83 0.55 4.13 -0.58
C GLY A 83 0.51 5.63 -0.36
N VAL A 84 1.01 6.41 -1.32
CA VAL A 84 0.98 7.89 -1.25
C VAL A 84 -0.44 8.46 -1.26
N MET A 85 -1.39 7.83 -1.96
CA MET A 85 -2.79 8.25 -1.94
C MET A 85 -3.45 8.00 -0.59
N ALA A 86 -3.15 6.87 0.05
CA ALA A 86 -3.64 6.58 1.41
C ALA A 86 -3.05 7.56 2.42
N GLU A 87 -1.76 7.89 2.28
CA GLU A 87 -1.12 8.91 3.10
C GLU A 87 -1.72 10.30 2.87
N HIS A 88 -1.97 10.70 1.61
CA HIS A 88 -2.65 11.94 1.27
C HIS A 88 -4.04 12.05 1.90
N VAL A 89 -4.88 11.01 1.77
CA VAL A 89 -6.22 11.00 2.38
C VAL A 89 -6.15 11.11 3.91
N TYR A 90 -5.09 10.61 4.53
CA TYR A 90 -4.86 10.70 5.98
C TYR A 90 -4.34 12.07 6.44
N SER A 91 -3.29 12.59 5.81
CA SER A 91 -2.57 13.77 6.29
C SER A 91 -3.03 15.07 5.64
N GLY A 92 -3.65 15.00 4.46
CA GLY A 92 -3.97 16.16 3.61
C GLY A 92 -2.78 16.70 2.83
N ASP A 93 -1.59 16.09 2.94
CA ASP A 93 -0.40 16.52 2.20
C ASP A 93 -0.54 16.17 0.72
N ASP A 94 0.03 17.00 -0.15
CA ASP A 94 -0.01 16.81 -1.61
C ASP A 94 0.67 15.49 -2.05
N PRO A 95 0.03 14.65 -2.90
CA PRO A 95 0.60 13.38 -3.34
C PRO A 95 1.94 13.49 -4.06
N GLU A 96 2.14 14.54 -4.87
CA GLU A 96 3.40 14.76 -5.60
C GLU A 96 4.53 15.15 -4.63
N GLU A 97 4.22 15.88 -3.57
CA GLU A 97 5.18 16.13 -2.48
C GLU A 97 5.48 14.89 -1.64
N LEU A 98 4.49 14.01 -1.43
CA LEU A 98 4.68 12.74 -0.74
C LEU A 98 5.58 11.78 -1.53
N LEU A 99 5.41 11.70 -2.85
CA LEU A 99 6.28 10.92 -3.76
C LEU A 99 7.75 11.37 -3.69
N LYS A 100 8.01 12.65 -3.44
CA LYS A 100 9.38 13.18 -3.27
C LYS A 100 10.00 12.83 -1.92
N LYS A 101 9.21 12.40 -0.93
CA LYS A 101 9.64 12.18 0.46
C LYS A 101 9.50 10.72 0.88
N GLY A 102 8.31 10.34 1.34
CA GLY A 102 7.99 9.02 1.86
C GLY A 102 7.86 7.98 0.75
N GLY A 103 7.27 8.36 -0.38
CA GLY A 103 7.00 7.49 -1.53
C GLY A 103 8.10 7.50 -2.60
N ARG A 104 9.37 7.73 -2.25
CA ARG A 104 10.46 7.75 -3.25
C ARG A 104 10.66 6.42 -3.96
N GLY A 105 10.42 5.31 -3.24
CA GLY A 105 10.40 3.97 -3.83
C GLY A 105 9.30 3.86 -4.89
N ASP A 106 8.08 4.26 -4.54
CA ASP A 106 6.93 4.25 -5.46
C ASP A 106 7.17 5.10 -6.70
N ALA A 107 7.74 6.30 -6.53
CA ALA A 107 8.09 7.18 -7.64
C ALA A 107 9.10 6.54 -8.58
N SER A 108 10.09 5.82 -8.04
CA SER A 108 11.06 5.06 -8.82
C SER A 108 10.39 3.93 -9.61
N ASP A 109 9.53 3.15 -8.96
CA ASP A 109 8.81 2.04 -9.60
C ASP A 109 7.86 2.52 -10.69
N ILE A 110 7.15 3.64 -10.47
CA ILE A 110 6.31 4.31 -11.48
C ILE A 110 7.17 4.70 -12.69
N SER A 111 8.32 5.34 -12.44
CA SER A 111 9.24 5.73 -13.52
C SER A 111 9.72 4.52 -14.33
N GLU A 112 10.04 3.41 -13.66
CA GLU A 112 10.48 2.17 -14.31
C GLU A 112 9.36 1.56 -15.17
N ILE A 113 8.13 1.46 -14.65
CA ILE A 113 6.98 0.94 -15.41
C ILE A 113 6.74 1.78 -16.68
N LEU A 114 6.81 3.11 -16.58
CA LEU A 114 6.62 3.97 -17.74
C LEU A 114 7.78 3.89 -18.75
N LYS A 115 9.03 3.72 -18.27
CA LYS A 115 10.18 3.44 -19.14
C LYS A 115 10.02 2.12 -19.89
N GLU A 116 9.53 1.07 -19.24
CA GLU A 116 9.20 -0.20 -19.91
C GLU A 116 8.17 0.01 -21.05
N CYS A 117 7.14 0.85 -20.83
CA CYS A 117 6.13 1.15 -21.85
C CYS A 117 6.73 1.89 -23.05
N ARG A 118 7.56 2.92 -22.81
CA ARG A 118 8.27 3.63 -23.89
C ARG A 118 9.18 2.71 -24.67
N ALA A 119 9.90 1.81 -24.00
CA ALA A 119 10.75 0.82 -24.65
C ALA A 119 9.97 -0.15 -25.55
N ARG A 120 8.66 -0.33 -25.30
CA ARG A 120 7.74 -1.11 -26.13
C ARG A 120 7.02 -0.29 -27.21
N GLY A 121 7.37 0.98 -27.36
CA GLY A 121 6.87 1.86 -28.43
C GLY A 121 5.79 2.85 -28.01
N SER A 122 5.40 2.92 -26.73
CA SER A 122 4.48 3.96 -26.27
C SER A 122 5.08 5.35 -26.40
N THR A 123 4.26 6.29 -26.85
CA THR A 123 4.58 7.72 -26.92
C THR A 123 4.61 8.36 -25.53
N GLN A 124 5.15 9.58 -25.45
CA GLN A 124 5.14 10.36 -24.22
C GLN A 124 3.70 10.62 -23.74
N ASP A 125 2.80 11.04 -24.64
CA ASP A 125 1.41 11.35 -24.33
C ASP A 125 0.64 10.12 -23.81
N GLU A 126 0.91 8.93 -24.37
CA GLU A 126 0.34 7.68 -23.86
C GLU A 126 0.85 7.34 -22.46
N CYS A 127 2.14 7.54 -22.18
CA CYS A 127 2.68 7.36 -20.84
C CYS A 127 2.08 8.35 -19.83
N ASP A 128 1.88 9.60 -20.22
CA ASP A 128 1.28 10.63 -19.36
C ASP A 128 -0.20 10.33 -19.11
N SER A 129 -0.92 9.82 -20.12
CA SER A 129 -2.28 9.32 -19.95
C SER A 129 -2.34 8.13 -18.97
N LEU A 130 -1.41 7.17 -19.07
CA LEU A 130 -1.32 6.05 -18.13
C LEU A 130 -1.04 6.51 -16.69
N TYR A 131 -0.12 7.47 -16.52
CA TYR A 131 0.21 8.06 -15.22
C TYR A 131 -1.03 8.71 -14.60
N ASN A 132 -1.65 9.66 -15.31
CA ASN A 132 -2.81 10.41 -14.81
C ASN A 132 -4.00 9.48 -14.50
N ARG A 133 -4.24 8.49 -15.36
CA ARG A 133 -5.30 7.50 -15.14
C ARG A 133 -5.04 6.67 -13.88
N ALA A 134 -3.82 6.18 -13.68
CA ALA A 134 -3.49 5.40 -12.48
C ALA A 134 -3.54 6.25 -11.20
N TYR A 135 -3.12 7.51 -11.29
CA TYR A 135 -3.25 8.49 -10.21
C TYR A 135 -4.73 8.64 -9.80
N ASP A 136 -5.63 8.91 -10.75
CA ASP A 136 -7.06 9.09 -10.45
C ASP A 136 -7.74 7.83 -9.92
N ILE A 137 -7.44 6.67 -10.53
CA ILE A 137 -8.00 5.38 -10.09
C ILE A 137 -7.54 5.06 -8.67
N SER A 138 -6.25 5.23 -8.37
CA SER A 138 -5.72 4.94 -7.03
C SER A 138 -6.34 5.85 -5.96
N LEU A 139 -6.53 7.14 -6.22
CA LEU A 139 -7.20 8.05 -5.29
C LEU A 139 -8.66 7.65 -5.03
N LYS A 140 -9.42 7.34 -6.10
CA LYS A 140 -10.81 6.88 -5.99
C LYS A 140 -10.91 5.57 -5.22
N MET A 141 -10.01 4.63 -5.52
CA MET A 141 -9.93 3.33 -4.84
C MET A 141 -9.66 3.53 -3.34
N VAL A 142 -8.65 4.32 -2.97
CA VAL A 142 -8.31 4.58 -1.57
C VAL A 142 -9.49 5.21 -0.82
N LYS A 143 -10.17 6.20 -1.42
CA LYS A 143 -11.35 6.81 -0.80
C LYS A 143 -12.50 5.81 -0.62
N ARG A 144 -12.74 4.96 -1.63
CA ARG A 144 -13.81 3.95 -1.61
C ARG A 144 -13.60 2.89 -0.53
N TYR A 145 -12.36 2.44 -0.34
CA TYR A 145 -11.99 1.35 0.56
C TYR A 145 -11.25 1.84 1.81
N TRP A 146 -11.58 3.06 2.24
CA TRP A 146 -10.84 3.72 3.31
C TRP A 146 -10.87 2.94 4.63
N TRP A 147 -11.99 2.31 4.95
CA TRP A 147 -12.15 1.57 6.20
C TRP A 147 -11.33 0.28 6.23
N GLU A 148 -11.21 -0.40 5.10
CA GLU A 148 -10.38 -1.58 4.90
C GLU A 148 -8.89 -1.24 5.07
N ILE A 149 -8.46 -0.10 4.50
CA ILE A 149 -7.10 0.43 4.66
C ILE A 149 -6.83 0.74 6.14
N ILE A 150 -7.76 1.43 6.82
CA ILE A 150 -7.62 1.74 8.25
C ILE A 150 -7.55 0.48 9.11
N ALA A 151 -8.32 -0.56 8.79
CA ALA A 151 -8.29 -1.83 9.49
C ALA A 151 -6.94 -2.55 9.32
N LEU A 152 -6.41 -2.60 8.09
CA LEU A 152 -5.07 -3.12 7.81
C LEU A 152 -3.99 -2.35 8.56
N ALA A 153 -4.01 -1.01 8.48
CA ALA A 153 -3.05 -0.16 9.16
C ALA A 153 -3.07 -0.37 10.68
N LYS A 154 -4.27 -0.46 11.28
CA LYS A 154 -4.43 -0.76 12.70
C LYS A 154 -3.83 -2.11 13.09
N MET A 155 -4.05 -3.14 12.27
CA MET A 155 -3.46 -4.44 12.52
C MET A 155 -1.93 -4.36 12.47
N THR A 156 -1.36 -3.69 11.47
CA THR A 156 0.09 -3.48 11.32
C THR A 156 0.71 -2.77 12.53
N GLU A 157 0.07 -1.70 13.03
CA GLU A 157 0.54 -0.97 14.22
C GLU A 157 0.61 -1.84 15.49
N HIS A 158 -0.25 -2.86 15.61
CA HIS A 158 -0.33 -3.70 16.81
C HIS A 158 0.68 -4.86 16.82
N VAL A 159 1.00 -5.43 15.67
CA VAL A 159 1.83 -6.65 15.59
C VAL A 159 3.17 -6.46 14.88
N SER A 160 3.43 -5.29 14.30
CA SER A 160 4.60 -4.93 13.48
C SER A 160 4.83 -5.80 12.23
N HIS A 161 4.34 -7.03 12.18
CA HIS A 161 4.31 -7.90 11.00
C HIS A 161 2.92 -8.50 10.82
N VAL A 162 2.35 -8.29 9.64
CA VAL A 162 1.08 -8.87 9.22
C VAL A 162 1.36 -9.87 8.10
N PRO A 163 1.25 -11.19 8.36
CA PRO A 163 1.42 -12.21 7.34
C PRO A 163 0.21 -12.32 6.40
N ASN A 164 0.44 -12.97 5.25
CA ASN A 164 -0.53 -13.12 4.17
C ASN A 164 -1.88 -13.69 4.58
N ASN A 165 -1.88 -14.74 5.42
CA ASN A 165 -3.12 -15.34 5.88
C ASN A 165 -3.98 -14.35 6.69
N LYS A 166 -3.37 -13.45 7.47
CA LYS A 166 -4.11 -12.43 8.23
C LYS A 166 -4.64 -11.32 7.32
N ILE A 167 -3.87 -10.87 6.33
CA ILE A 167 -4.34 -9.89 5.33
C ILE A 167 -5.53 -10.46 4.56
N GLY A 168 -5.39 -11.65 3.98
CA GLY A 168 -6.45 -12.29 3.22
C GLY A 168 -7.69 -12.58 4.06
N MET A 169 -7.52 -13.06 5.31
CA MET A 169 -8.65 -13.25 6.23
C MET A 169 -9.39 -11.93 6.49
N LEU A 170 -8.67 -10.85 6.82
CA LEU A 170 -9.29 -9.56 7.10
C LEU A 170 -10.03 -9.01 5.88
N LEU A 171 -9.41 -8.99 4.71
CA LEU A 171 -10.03 -8.46 3.49
C LEU A 171 -11.24 -9.30 3.07
N ASN A 172 -11.20 -10.62 3.23
CA ASN A 172 -12.37 -11.46 2.96
C ASN A 172 -13.56 -11.23 3.91
N LEU A 173 -13.36 -10.63 5.09
CA LEU A 173 -14.48 -10.25 5.97
C LEU A 173 -15.27 -9.06 5.40
N PHE A 174 -14.67 -8.24 4.55
CA PHE A 174 -15.33 -7.12 3.92
C PHE A 174 -16.01 -7.56 2.62
N TYR A 175 -17.33 -7.44 2.55
CA TYR A 175 -18.11 -7.75 1.35
C TYR A 175 -17.60 -7.00 0.10
N SER A 176 -17.14 -5.77 0.31
CA SER A 176 -16.59 -4.87 -0.71
C SER A 176 -15.31 -5.40 -1.41
N THR A 177 -14.54 -6.29 -0.74
CA THR A 177 -13.24 -6.78 -1.24
C THR A 177 -13.13 -8.31 -1.33
N SER A 178 -14.09 -9.05 -0.76
CA SER A 178 -14.10 -10.52 -0.77
C SER A 178 -14.23 -11.12 -2.17
N GLY A 179 -14.98 -10.46 -3.06
CA GLY A 179 -15.09 -10.87 -4.46
C GLY A 179 -13.97 -10.36 -5.36
N ARG A 180 -13.12 -9.45 -4.87
CA ARG A 180 -12.11 -8.71 -5.67
C ARG A 180 -12.71 -8.06 -6.93
N ASN A 181 -13.97 -7.66 -6.87
CA ASN A 181 -14.74 -7.11 -7.99
C ASN A 181 -14.39 -5.64 -8.31
N PHE A 182 -13.13 -5.24 -8.14
CA PHE A 182 -12.70 -3.88 -8.48
C PHE A 182 -12.23 -3.83 -9.93
N SER A 183 -12.90 -3.03 -10.74
CA SER A 183 -12.45 -2.75 -12.09
C SER A 183 -11.41 -1.63 -12.09
N PHE A 184 -10.28 -1.87 -12.74
CA PHE A 184 -9.30 -0.83 -13.06
C PHE A 184 -9.65 -0.08 -14.37
N ASP A 185 -10.88 -0.26 -14.86
CA ASP A 185 -11.44 0.48 -15.99
C ASP A 185 -12.30 1.67 -15.53
N GLU A 186 -12.09 2.83 -16.14
CA GLU A 186 -12.71 4.11 -15.72
C GLU A 186 -14.23 4.16 -15.83
N LYS A 187 -14.84 3.30 -16.67
CA LYS A 187 -16.26 3.36 -17.04
C LYS A 187 -17.21 3.15 -15.85
N GLU A 188 -16.74 2.64 -14.72
CA GLU A 188 -17.57 2.40 -13.53
C GLU A 188 -17.51 3.54 -12.48
N PHE A 189 -16.71 4.59 -12.70
CA PHE A 189 -16.49 5.66 -11.72
C PHE A 189 -17.20 6.98 -12.04
N THR A 190 -18.16 6.97 -12.98
CA THR A 190 -19.00 8.13 -13.34
C THR A 190 -20.36 8.07 -12.62
N GLY A 191 -20.33 7.83 -11.32
CA GLY A 191 -21.51 7.79 -10.47
C GLY A 191 -21.34 8.71 -9.28
N ASP A 192 -21.45 10.02 -9.54
CA ASP A 192 -21.99 11.07 -8.67
C ASP A 192 -22.49 12.22 -9.56
#